data_AF-A0A1G2ATA2-F1
#
_entry.id   AF-A0A1G2ATA2-F1
#
_cell.length_a   1.000
_cell.length_b   1.000
_cell.length_c   1.000
_cell.angle_alpha   90.00
_cell.angle_beta   90.00
_cell.angle_gamma   90.00
#
_symmetry.space_group_name_H-M   'P 1'
#
loop_
_entity.id
_entity.type
_entity.pdbx_description
1 polymer ?
#
loop_
_entity_poly.entity_id
_entity_poly.type
_entity_poly.pdbx_seq_one_letter_code
_entity_poly.pdbx_strand_id
1 'polypeptide(L)'
;MLLAHGPLGILIAWKILSSSRSFAVLRKQQWLFLFVGFLGGLFPDIDLLYTYLVDARVSHREFYTHSFFIYLAVFIVCYALCVLTKRPVWMRMLFLVFFLGVTSHLLSDAIGYQIILLLPFSKKLFGLTNFHFLAFSGFLLNWLFEVFIFFLFGLLFVKLFIRVFKVRIILLILLGVFWIFGSVGIVYFFQHILHTNANFAYADYDKDTIRNRYDEDLDGDGIVNSRDADSDDDGLSNIEEFSIAAEKIRDIWFDPSDGKWLEIPARLGFASVVDVVAHVYYEAGVPLFPEMQADFFVTSEGYISPPTDAYFDTSVQNVQAWLAHTHRLLPGDTRDLKVGDILFFNASAKAHVAVVKQLSSDAGIVLLEAHSSHGASPILYEDVRKREGDPTAVGRLLYPVLFDVQY
;
A
#
# COMPACT_ATOMS: atom_id res chain seq x y z
N MET A 1 3.75 7.86 -7.69
CA MET A 1 3.08 7.41 -8.93
C MET A 1 2.64 8.61 -9.77
N LEU A 2 1.47 9.22 -9.55
CA LEU A 2 0.88 10.35 -10.32
C LEU A 2 1.87 11.40 -10.90
N LEU A 3 2.86 11.78 -10.12
CA LEU A 3 3.77 12.88 -10.46
C LEU A 3 4.87 12.50 -11.47
N ALA A 4 5.37 11.25 -11.50
CA ALA A 4 6.55 10.88 -12.31
C ALA A 4 6.21 10.44 -13.75
N HIS A 5 4.99 9.94 -13.99
CA HIS A 5 4.58 9.44 -15.30
C HIS A 5 4.41 10.55 -16.34
N GLY A 6 3.90 11.72 -15.93
CA GLY A 6 3.85 12.90 -16.80
C GLY A 6 5.24 13.32 -17.32
N PRO A 7 6.23 13.56 -16.44
CA PRO A 7 7.63 13.78 -16.81
C PRO A 7 8.21 12.71 -17.74
N LEU A 8 7.91 11.42 -17.52
CA LEU A 8 8.33 10.34 -18.41
C LEU A 8 7.79 10.54 -19.84
N GLY A 9 6.50 10.88 -19.96
CA GLY A 9 5.88 11.22 -21.24
C GLY A 9 6.51 12.43 -21.92
N ILE A 10 6.94 13.45 -21.16
CA ILE A 10 7.71 14.60 -21.69
C ILE A 10 9.05 14.14 -22.27
N LEU A 11 9.79 13.28 -21.57
CA LEU A 11 11.09 12.77 -22.03
C LEU A 11 10.96 12.00 -23.35
N ILE A 12 9.91 11.19 -23.48
CA ILE A 12 9.58 10.46 -24.72
C ILE A 12 9.26 11.44 -25.85
N ALA A 13 8.37 12.41 -25.60
CA ALA A 13 8.01 13.44 -26.57
C ALA A 13 9.26 14.21 -27.05
N TRP A 14 10.14 14.59 -26.13
CA TRP A 14 11.39 15.29 -26.44
C TRP A 14 12.34 14.41 -27.28
N LYS A 15 12.45 13.11 -26.98
CA LYS A 15 13.28 12.18 -27.76
C LYS A 15 12.78 12.03 -29.19
N ILE A 16 11.47 11.95 -29.39
CA ILE A 16 10.83 11.90 -30.71
C ILE A 16 11.11 13.20 -31.49
N LEU A 17 10.87 14.35 -30.86
CA LEU A 17 11.13 15.66 -31.47
C LEU A 17 12.60 15.86 -31.88
N SER A 18 13.54 15.43 -31.03
CA SER A 18 14.98 15.61 -31.27
C SER A 18 15.58 14.61 -32.26
N SER A 19 14.96 13.44 -32.41
CA SER A 19 15.44 12.37 -33.30
C SER A 19 14.77 12.41 -34.68
N SER A 20 13.66 13.14 -34.83
CA SER A 20 12.93 13.22 -36.09
C SER A 20 13.60 14.17 -37.08
N ARG A 21 14.10 13.61 -38.19
CA ARG A 21 14.43 14.37 -39.41
C ARG A 21 13.23 14.52 -40.36
N SER A 22 12.13 13.82 -40.06
CA SER A 22 11.05 13.53 -41.00
C SER A 22 9.93 14.57 -41.02
N PHE A 23 9.90 15.48 -40.03
CA PHE A 23 8.92 16.56 -40.00
C PHE A 23 9.45 17.78 -39.25
N ALA A 24 9.35 18.95 -39.87
CA ALA A 24 9.66 20.21 -39.21
C ALA A 24 8.47 20.64 -38.34
N VAL A 25 8.73 20.98 -37.08
CA VAL A 25 7.73 21.58 -36.18
C VAL A 25 8.14 22.99 -35.79
N LEU A 26 7.16 23.88 -35.74
CA LEU A 26 7.32 25.21 -35.17
C LEU A 26 7.58 25.11 -33.66
N ARG A 27 8.24 26.12 -33.09
CA ARG A 27 8.48 26.18 -31.63
C ARG A 27 7.18 26.07 -30.81
N LYS A 28 6.07 26.62 -31.29
CA LYS A 28 4.74 26.46 -30.63
C LYS A 28 4.25 25.01 -30.65
N GLN A 29 4.51 24.28 -31.74
CA GLN A 29 4.14 22.87 -31.86
C GLN A 29 5.02 21.97 -30.99
N GLN A 30 6.29 22.34 -30.77
CA GLN A 30 7.15 21.60 -29.82
C GLN A 30 6.56 21.59 -28.41
N TRP A 31 6.02 22.71 -27.93
CA TRP A 31 5.34 22.77 -26.63
C TRP A 31 4.10 21.87 -26.58
N LEU A 32 3.33 21.83 -27.66
CA LEU A 32 2.17 20.95 -27.74
C LEU A 32 2.57 19.48 -27.65
N PHE A 33 3.67 19.06 -28.28
CA PHE A 33 4.18 17.70 -28.17
C PHE A 33 4.58 17.35 -26.72
N LEU A 34 5.30 18.24 -26.03
CA LEU A 34 5.68 18.01 -24.64
C LEU A 34 4.45 17.92 -23.73
N PHE A 35 3.47 18.81 -23.93
CA PHE A 35 2.21 18.79 -23.17
C PHE A 35 1.38 17.53 -23.43
N VAL A 36 1.26 17.10 -24.69
CA VAL A 36 0.56 15.85 -25.04
C VAL A 36 1.27 14.62 -24.50
N GLY A 37 2.62 14.62 -24.50
CA GLY A 37 3.40 13.58 -23.83
C GLY A 37 3.13 13.53 -22.33
N PHE A 38 3.14 14.69 -21.67
CA PHE A 38 2.79 14.81 -20.25
C PHE A 38 1.39 14.28 -19.95
N LEU A 39 0.39 14.73 -20.71
CA LEU A 39 -0.99 14.26 -20.55
C LEU A 39 -1.10 12.75 -20.79
N GLY A 40 -0.43 12.20 -21.80
CA GLY A 40 -0.43 10.76 -22.05
C GLY A 40 0.14 9.98 -20.86
N GLY A 41 1.22 10.46 -20.25
CA GLY A 41 1.78 9.83 -19.06
C GLY A 41 0.88 9.93 -17.81
N LEU A 42 0.05 10.98 -17.71
CA LEU A 42 -0.86 11.20 -16.57
C LEU A 42 -2.20 10.48 -16.73
N PHE A 43 -2.61 10.20 -17.96
CA PHE A 43 -4.01 9.89 -18.27
C PHE A 43 -4.55 8.61 -17.61
N PRO A 44 -3.80 7.50 -17.52
CA PRO A 44 -4.32 6.29 -16.86
C PRO A 44 -4.76 6.54 -15.41
N ASP A 45 -3.98 7.32 -14.66
CA ASP A 45 -4.23 7.68 -13.26
C ASP A 45 -5.45 8.62 -13.03
N ILE A 46 -6.19 9.01 -14.07
CA ILE A 46 -7.38 9.85 -13.89
C ILE A 46 -8.47 9.14 -13.07
N ASP A 47 -8.44 7.81 -13.04
CA ASP A 47 -9.28 6.94 -12.23
C ASP A 47 -9.02 7.05 -10.72
N LEU A 48 -7.88 7.60 -10.30
CA LEU A 48 -7.61 7.92 -8.90
C LEU A 48 -8.60 8.98 -8.38
N LEU A 49 -9.08 9.89 -9.23
CA LEU A 49 -10.14 10.82 -8.84
C LEU A 49 -11.42 10.07 -8.47
N TYR A 50 -11.77 9.01 -9.21
CA TYR A 50 -12.91 8.17 -8.86
C TYR A 50 -12.64 7.37 -7.59
N THR A 51 -11.45 6.78 -7.47
CA THR A 51 -11.05 5.98 -6.30
C THR A 51 -11.10 6.80 -5.02
N TYR A 52 -10.61 8.04 -5.05
CA TYR A 52 -10.54 8.89 -3.86
C TYR A 52 -11.82 9.67 -3.57
N LEU A 53 -12.64 10.00 -4.58
CA LEU A 53 -13.83 10.84 -4.40
C LEU A 53 -15.15 10.06 -4.38
N VAL A 54 -15.18 8.81 -4.88
CA VAL A 54 -16.41 8.05 -5.07
C VAL A 54 -16.34 6.68 -4.40
N ASP A 55 -15.36 5.84 -4.74
CA ASP A 55 -15.29 4.46 -4.24
C ASP A 55 -13.85 3.95 -4.13
N ALA A 56 -13.38 3.80 -2.90
CA ALA A 56 -12.03 3.36 -2.57
C ALA A 56 -11.90 1.83 -2.43
N ARG A 57 -12.98 1.05 -2.64
CA ARG A 57 -12.95 -0.41 -2.46
C ARG A 57 -12.22 -1.14 -3.57
N VAL A 58 -12.28 -0.60 -4.79
CA VAL A 58 -11.63 -1.18 -5.97
C VAL A 58 -10.28 -0.49 -6.16
N SER A 59 -9.22 -1.28 -6.31
CA SER A 59 -7.88 -0.74 -6.62
C SER A 59 -7.90 -0.09 -8.00
N HIS A 60 -7.32 1.11 -8.12
CA HIS A 60 -7.28 1.83 -9.40
C HIS A 60 -6.62 1.02 -10.53
N ARG A 61 -5.71 0.11 -10.16
CA ARG A 61 -4.99 -0.81 -11.05
C ARG A 61 -5.90 -1.79 -11.79
N GLU A 62 -7.13 -1.94 -11.33
CA GLU A 62 -8.17 -2.80 -11.91
C GLU A 62 -9.07 -2.06 -12.89
N PHE A 63 -8.98 -0.73 -12.97
CA PHE A 63 -9.77 0.03 -13.94
C PHE A 63 -9.26 -0.16 -15.36
N TYR A 64 -10.19 -0.05 -16.30
CA TYR A 64 -9.96 -0.14 -17.74
C TYR A 64 -8.93 0.89 -18.25
N THR A 65 -8.75 1.99 -17.53
CA THR A 65 -7.71 3.00 -17.71
C THR A 65 -6.29 2.44 -17.64
N HIS A 66 -6.08 1.27 -17.03
CA HIS A 66 -4.80 0.57 -16.94
C HIS A 66 -4.64 -0.56 -17.99
N SER A 67 -5.44 -0.54 -19.07
CA SER A 67 -5.41 -1.53 -20.15
C SER A 67 -4.68 -1.03 -21.41
N PHE A 68 -3.67 -1.76 -21.87
CA PHE A 68 -2.90 -1.41 -23.06
C PHE A 68 -3.72 -1.44 -24.35
N PHE A 69 -4.53 -2.49 -24.55
CA PHE A 69 -5.21 -2.69 -25.84
C PHE A 69 -6.35 -1.69 -26.09
N ILE A 70 -6.95 -1.14 -25.03
CA ILE A 70 -7.93 -0.05 -25.16
C ILE A 70 -7.26 1.16 -25.80
N TYR A 71 -6.10 1.58 -25.30
CA TYR A 71 -5.36 2.71 -25.89
C TYR A 71 -4.80 2.40 -27.27
N LEU A 72 -4.37 1.15 -27.51
CA LEU A 72 -3.92 0.74 -28.84
C LEU A 72 -5.04 0.87 -29.88
N ALA A 73 -6.25 0.43 -29.54
CA ALA A 73 -7.42 0.56 -30.41
C ALA A 73 -7.75 2.04 -30.69
N VAL A 74 -7.80 2.88 -29.65
CA VAL A 74 -8.05 4.33 -29.78
C VAL A 74 -6.95 4.99 -30.63
N PHE A 75 -5.69 4.64 -30.41
CA PHE A 75 -4.56 5.15 -31.19
C PHE A 75 -4.69 4.79 -32.67
N ILE A 76 -4.95 3.52 -32.99
CA ILE A 76 -5.10 3.04 -34.39
C ILE A 76 -6.22 3.80 -35.08
N VAL A 77 -7.39 3.94 -34.44
CA VAL A 77 -8.54 4.66 -35.01
C VAL A 77 -8.19 6.13 -35.26
N CYS A 78 -7.67 6.85 -34.27
CA CYS A 78 -7.31 8.26 -34.40
C CYS A 78 -6.21 8.50 -35.44
N TYR A 79 -5.20 7.63 -35.47
CA TYR A 79 -4.10 7.71 -36.44
C TYR A 79 -4.62 7.45 -37.86
N ALA A 80 -5.42 6.41 -38.05
CA ALA A 80 -6.04 6.09 -39.35
C ALA A 80 -6.95 7.22 -39.83
N LEU A 81 -7.77 7.81 -38.96
CA LEU A 81 -8.60 8.97 -39.30
C LEU A 81 -7.76 10.15 -39.78
N CYS A 82 -6.61 10.41 -39.15
CA CYS A 82 -5.69 11.45 -39.59
C CYS A 82 -5.06 11.15 -40.96
N VAL A 83 -4.76 9.88 -41.26
CA VAL A 83 -4.27 9.46 -42.58
C VAL A 83 -5.37 9.64 -43.63
N LEU A 84 -6.59 9.14 -43.37
CA LEU A 84 -7.73 9.22 -44.28
C LEU A 84 -8.16 10.67 -44.57
N THR A 85 -8.11 11.53 -43.55
CA THR A 85 -8.42 12.97 -43.69
C THR A 85 -7.21 13.81 -44.13
N LYS A 86 -6.11 13.18 -44.54
CA LYS A 86 -4.89 13.81 -45.08
C LYS A 86 -4.30 14.88 -44.14
N ARG A 87 -4.38 14.67 -42.82
CA ARG A 87 -3.80 15.57 -41.81
C ARG A 87 -2.27 15.54 -41.89
N PRO A 88 -1.60 16.67 -41.58
CA PRO A 88 -0.15 16.76 -41.66
C PRO A 88 0.52 15.77 -40.69
N VAL A 89 1.75 15.34 -41.03
CA VAL A 89 2.52 14.35 -40.27
C VAL A 89 2.60 14.71 -38.77
N TRP A 90 2.83 15.99 -38.45
CA TRP A 90 2.98 16.41 -37.06
C TRP A 90 1.73 16.16 -36.21
N MET A 91 0.51 16.22 -36.79
CA MET A 91 -0.72 15.90 -36.05
C MET A 91 -0.84 14.39 -35.77
N ARG A 92 -0.48 13.55 -36.74
CA ARG A 92 -0.41 12.09 -36.55
C ARG A 92 0.55 11.70 -35.43
N MET A 93 1.67 12.41 -35.34
CA MET A 93 2.68 12.18 -34.31
C MET A 93 2.20 12.59 -32.91
N LEU A 94 1.23 13.50 -32.76
CA LEU A 94 0.66 13.82 -31.45
C LEU A 94 -0.06 12.60 -30.84
N PHE A 95 -0.83 11.87 -31.64
CA PHE A 95 -1.49 10.64 -31.18
C PHE A 95 -0.47 9.56 -30.81
N LEU A 96 0.62 9.45 -31.56
CA LEU A 96 1.71 8.52 -31.22
C LEU A 96 2.38 8.92 -29.90
N VAL A 97 2.66 10.21 -29.70
CA VAL A 97 3.26 10.72 -28.47
C VAL A 97 2.36 10.49 -27.27
N PHE A 98 1.06 10.74 -27.41
CA PHE A 98 0.09 10.44 -26.35
C PHE A 98 0.08 8.95 -26.02
N PHE A 99 -0.04 8.09 -27.04
CA PHE A 99 -0.06 6.63 -26.87
C PHE A 99 1.22 6.11 -26.23
N LEU A 100 2.39 6.61 -26.64
CA LEU A 100 3.67 6.23 -26.03
C LEU A 100 3.80 6.77 -24.60
N GLY A 101 3.25 7.94 -24.31
CA GLY A 101 3.13 8.46 -22.94
C GLY A 101 2.31 7.51 -22.07
N VAL A 102 1.12 7.12 -22.52
CA VAL A 102 0.27 6.14 -21.82
C VAL A 102 0.99 4.80 -21.66
N THR A 103 1.60 4.29 -22.74
CA THR A 103 2.34 3.02 -22.70
C THR A 103 3.47 3.09 -21.68
N SER A 104 4.18 4.21 -21.59
CA SER A 104 5.26 4.38 -20.61
C SER A 104 4.77 4.41 -19.17
N HIS A 105 3.59 4.99 -18.93
CA HIS A 105 2.92 4.90 -17.64
C HIS A 105 2.60 3.43 -17.30
N LEU A 106 1.89 2.71 -18.20
CA LEU A 106 1.51 1.31 -17.96
C LEU A 106 2.71 0.39 -17.73
N LEU A 107 3.80 0.59 -18.48
CA LEU A 107 5.03 -0.17 -18.27
C LEU A 107 5.71 0.16 -16.94
N SER A 108 5.70 1.44 -16.52
CA SER A 108 6.23 1.84 -15.21
C SER A 108 5.45 1.19 -14.08
N ASP A 109 4.13 1.19 -14.20
CA ASP A 109 3.25 0.59 -13.20
C ASP A 109 3.40 -0.93 -13.17
N ALA A 110 3.51 -1.59 -14.33
CA ALA A 110 3.80 -3.01 -14.41
C ALA A 110 5.20 -3.38 -13.86
N ILE A 111 6.14 -2.44 -13.75
CA ILE A 111 7.43 -2.68 -13.10
C ILE A 111 7.27 -2.67 -11.58
N GLY A 112 6.58 -1.65 -11.04
CA GLY A 112 6.43 -1.49 -9.60
C GLY A 112 5.36 -2.38 -8.97
N TYR A 113 4.31 -2.71 -9.74
CA TYR A 113 3.08 -3.32 -9.28
C TYR A 113 2.40 -4.16 -10.37
N GLN A 114 1.29 -4.80 -10.03
CA GLN A 114 0.46 -5.55 -10.98
C GLN A 114 -0.71 -4.69 -11.47
N ILE A 115 -0.94 -4.62 -12.78
CA ILE A 115 -2.03 -3.87 -13.41
C ILE A 115 -2.80 -4.71 -14.43
N ILE A 116 -4.04 -4.33 -14.74
CA ILE A 116 -4.92 -5.04 -15.68
C ILE A 116 -4.56 -4.81 -17.17
N LEU A 117 -3.34 -5.17 -17.53
CA LEU A 117 -2.72 -4.78 -18.80
C LEU A 117 -3.46 -5.28 -20.06
N LEU A 118 -4.07 -6.47 -20.02
CA LEU A 118 -4.52 -7.20 -21.21
C LEU A 118 -6.03 -7.16 -21.48
N LEU A 119 -6.81 -6.31 -20.80
CA LEU A 119 -8.23 -6.13 -21.17
C LEU A 119 -8.37 -5.75 -22.67
N PRO A 120 -9.41 -6.22 -23.39
CA PRO A 120 -10.51 -7.08 -22.94
C PRO A 120 -10.20 -8.59 -22.96
N PHE A 121 -8.97 -9.00 -23.28
CA PHE A 121 -8.61 -10.42 -23.46
C PHE A 121 -8.41 -11.17 -22.14
N SER A 122 -8.00 -10.48 -21.08
CA SER A 122 -7.82 -11.06 -19.75
C SER A 122 -8.06 -10.00 -18.67
N LYS A 123 -8.67 -10.44 -17.55
CA LYS A 123 -8.83 -9.63 -16.33
C LYS A 123 -7.70 -9.83 -15.32
N LYS A 124 -6.72 -10.70 -15.62
CA LYS A 124 -5.58 -10.96 -14.72
C LYS A 124 -4.71 -9.71 -14.57
N LEU A 125 -4.15 -9.52 -13.39
CA LEU A 125 -3.16 -8.49 -13.11
C LEU A 125 -1.76 -8.98 -13.53
N PHE A 126 -1.03 -8.12 -14.24
CA PHE A 126 0.30 -8.40 -14.76
C PHE A 126 1.30 -7.38 -14.20
N GLY A 127 2.40 -7.86 -13.64
CA GLY A 127 3.52 -7.04 -13.16
C GLY A 127 4.79 -7.85 -12.96
N LEU A 128 5.93 -7.17 -12.80
CA LEU A 128 7.20 -7.81 -12.44
C LEU A 128 7.17 -8.38 -11.01
N THR A 129 6.31 -7.85 -10.15
CA THR A 129 6.11 -8.36 -8.79
C THR A 129 5.47 -9.77 -8.78
N ASN A 130 4.90 -10.25 -9.90
CA ASN A 130 4.46 -11.64 -10.04
C ASN A 130 5.64 -12.63 -9.94
N PHE A 131 6.88 -12.17 -10.07
CA PHE A 131 8.07 -13.00 -9.87
C PHE A 131 8.57 -12.86 -8.43
N HIS A 132 8.44 -13.91 -7.62
CA HIS A 132 8.75 -13.92 -6.17
C HIS A 132 10.12 -13.32 -5.80
N PHE A 133 11.14 -13.46 -6.65
CA PHE A 133 12.47 -12.89 -6.39
C PHE A 133 12.56 -11.35 -6.54
N LEU A 134 11.57 -10.70 -7.16
CA LEU A 134 11.46 -9.25 -7.32
C LEU A 134 10.43 -8.62 -6.36
N ALA A 135 9.69 -9.44 -5.61
CA ALA A 135 8.67 -9.01 -4.66
C ALA A 135 9.22 -8.12 -3.54
N PHE A 136 10.43 -8.40 -3.07
CA PHE A 136 10.99 -7.84 -1.83
C PHE A 136 11.34 -6.33 -1.89
N SER A 137 11.18 -5.65 -3.03
CA SER A 137 11.48 -4.20 -3.10
C SER A 137 10.71 -3.42 -4.17
N GLY A 138 9.56 -3.92 -4.63
CA GLY A 138 8.77 -3.28 -5.70
C GLY A 138 8.49 -1.79 -5.43
N PHE A 139 8.14 -1.44 -4.20
CA PHE A 139 7.95 -0.05 -3.80
C PHE A 139 9.24 0.78 -3.90
N LEU A 140 10.32 0.37 -3.22
CA LEU A 140 11.57 1.14 -3.21
C LEU A 140 12.15 1.28 -4.63
N LEU A 141 12.15 0.20 -5.42
CA LEU A 141 12.63 0.22 -6.79
C LEU A 141 11.81 1.16 -7.67
N ASN A 142 10.49 1.12 -7.54
CA ASN A 142 9.58 2.01 -8.24
C ASN A 142 9.83 3.49 -7.84
N TRP A 143 9.98 3.77 -6.55
CA TRP A 143 10.29 5.12 -6.09
C TRP A 143 11.66 5.63 -6.57
N LEU A 144 12.69 4.78 -6.56
CA LEU A 144 14.00 5.13 -7.14
C LEU A 144 13.89 5.42 -8.63
N PHE A 145 13.09 4.64 -9.36
CA PHE A 145 12.79 4.88 -10.76
C PHE A 145 12.07 6.23 -10.96
N GLU A 146 11.05 6.53 -10.16
CA GLU A 146 10.32 7.81 -10.22
C GLU A 146 11.24 9.01 -9.98
N VAL A 147 12.04 8.95 -8.91
CA VAL A 147 13.01 9.99 -8.52
C VAL A 147 14.07 10.17 -9.61
N PHE A 148 14.49 9.10 -10.27
CA PHE A 148 15.39 9.15 -11.41
C PHE A 148 14.76 9.82 -12.64
N ILE A 149 13.51 9.48 -12.99
CA ILE A 149 12.79 10.13 -14.10
C ILE A 149 12.61 11.62 -13.83
N PHE A 150 12.27 12.00 -12.60
CA PHE A 150 12.16 13.41 -12.21
C PHE A 150 13.48 14.16 -12.36
N PHE A 151 14.59 13.52 -11.99
CA PHE A 151 15.91 14.09 -12.17
C PHE A 151 16.22 14.34 -13.65
N LEU A 152 15.99 13.34 -14.52
CA LEU A 152 16.16 13.49 -15.97
C LEU A 152 15.28 14.60 -16.56
N PHE A 153 14.02 14.69 -16.10
CA PHE A 153 13.13 15.77 -16.48
C PHE A 153 13.68 17.13 -16.02
N GLY A 154 14.18 17.24 -14.78
CA GLY A 154 14.84 18.44 -14.28
C GLY A 154 16.04 18.87 -15.13
N LEU A 155 16.89 17.91 -15.53
CA LEU A 155 18.01 18.17 -16.45
C LEU A 155 17.52 18.72 -17.80
N LEU A 156 16.46 18.12 -18.35
CA LEU A 156 15.85 18.58 -19.60
C LEU A 156 15.24 19.98 -19.44
N PHE A 157 14.51 20.23 -18.34
CA PHE A 157 13.89 21.51 -18.05
C PHE A 157 14.94 22.62 -17.97
N VAL A 158 16.00 22.42 -17.19
CA VAL A 158 17.12 23.36 -17.09
C VAL A 158 17.74 23.61 -18.47
N LYS A 159 17.93 22.57 -19.29
CA LYS A 159 18.46 22.71 -20.65
C LYS A 159 17.54 23.50 -21.58
N LEU A 160 16.23 23.33 -21.48
CA LEU A 160 15.25 23.98 -22.37
C LEU A 160 15.03 25.46 -22.02
N PHE A 161 15.03 25.80 -20.73
CA PHE A 161 14.61 27.12 -20.25
C PHE A 161 15.78 28.03 -19.82
N ILE A 162 16.91 27.47 -19.39
CA ILE A 162 18.01 28.25 -18.82
C ILE A 162 19.15 28.41 -19.83
N ARG A 163 19.24 29.61 -20.42
CA ARG A 163 20.24 29.92 -21.45
C ARG A 163 21.57 30.43 -20.89
N VAL A 164 21.57 31.00 -19.69
CA VAL A 164 22.76 31.59 -19.08
C VAL A 164 23.62 30.48 -18.46
N PHE A 165 24.84 30.28 -18.96
CA PHE A 165 25.71 29.17 -18.55
C PHE A 165 25.97 29.12 -17.04
N LYS A 166 26.29 30.25 -16.40
CA LYS A 166 26.53 30.31 -14.95
C LYS A 166 25.29 29.89 -14.15
N VAL A 167 24.12 30.41 -14.50
CA VAL A 167 22.83 30.06 -13.85
C VAL A 167 22.51 28.58 -14.08
N ARG A 168 22.78 28.07 -15.29
CA ARG A 168 22.59 26.66 -15.62
C ARG A 168 23.42 25.75 -14.73
N ILE A 169 24.71 26.04 -14.54
CA ILE A 169 25.58 25.26 -13.65
C ILE A 169 25.07 25.30 -12.21
N ILE A 170 24.71 26.47 -11.69
CA ILE A 170 24.17 26.61 -10.33
C ILE A 170 22.90 25.77 -10.15
N LEU A 171 21.94 25.86 -11.08
CA LEU A 171 20.70 25.09 -10.99
C LEU A 171 20.93 23.58 -11.11
N LEU A 172 21.90 23.13 -11.91
CA LEU A 172 22.28 21.71 -11.98
C LEU A 172 22.88 21.21 -10.67
N ILE A 173 23.72 22.03 -10.01
CA ILE A 173 24.25 21.70 -8.67
C ILE A 173 23.11 21.62 -7.66
N LEU A 174 22.23 22.62 -7.62
CA LEU A 174 21.08 22.62 -6.70
C LEU A 174 20.14 21.44 -6.94
N LEU A 175 19.88 21.10 -8.20
CA LEU A 175 19.08 19.92 -8.56
C LEU A 175 19.75 18.63 -8.08
N GLY A 176 21.07 18.50 -8.26
CA GLY A 176 21.83 17.34 -7.77
C GLY A 176 21.80 17.22 -6.25
N VAL A 177 21.97 18.34 -5.53
CA VAL A 177 21.87 18.38 -4.06
C VAL A 177 20.46 17.98 -3.61
N PHE A 178 19.42 18.62 -4.18
CA PHE A 178 18.02 18.28 -3.88
C PHE A 178 17.72 16.80 -4.14
N TRP A 179 18.25 16.25 -5.23
CA TRP A 179 18.07 14.84 -5.57
C TRP A 179 18.70 13.90 -4.54
N ILE A 180 19.94 14.20 -4.09
CA ILE A 180 20.62 13.40 -3.06
C ILE A 180 19.84 13.45 -1.75
N PHE A 181 19.53 14.65 -1.24
CA PHE A 181 18.81 14.80 0.02
C PHE A 181 17.39 14.24 -0.05
N GLY A 182 16.69 14.44 -1.17
CA GLY A 182 15.36 13.88 -1.41
C GLY A 182 15.38 12.36 -1.43
N SER A 183 16.36 11.74 -2.11
CA SER A 183 16.50 10.28 -2.15
C SER A 183 16.81 9.71 -0.77
N VAL A 184 17.73 10.32 -0.03
CA VAL A 184 18.04 9.92 1.35
C VAL A 184 16.81 10.07 2.25
N GLY A 185 16.10 11.19 2.15
CA GLY A 185 14.89 11.46 2.91
C GLY A 185 13.78 10.44 2.62
N ILE A 186 13.61 10.02 1.35
CA ILE A 186 12.64 8.99 0.96
C ILE A 186 13.03 7.62 1.49
N VAL A 187 14.30 7.22 1.39
CA VAL A 187 14.77 5.96 1.96
C VAL A 187 14.56 5.94 3.47
N TYR A 188 14.88 7.05 4.14
CA TYR A 188 14.65 7.21 5.56
C TYR A 188 13.15 7.12 5.89
N PHE A 189 12.29 7.86 5.19
CA PHE A 189 10.84 7.77 5.33
C PHE A 189 10.33 6.34 5.16
N PHE A 190 10.76 5.64 4.11
CA PHE A 190 10.35 4.28 3.82
C PHE A 190 10.74 3.29 4.92
N GLN A 191 11.85 3.52 5.63
CA GLN A 191 12.24 2.69 6.77
C GLN A 191 11.36 2.88 8.01
N HIS A 192 10.57 3.94 8.10
CA HIS A 192 9.80 4.32 9.29
C HIS A 192 8.28 4.29 9.06
N ILE A 193 7.81 3.57 8.05
CA ILE A 193 6.37 3.36 7.80
C ILE A 193 6.07 1.86 7.81
N LEU A 194 4.83 1.49 8.15
CA LEU A 194 4.33 0.12 8.03
C LEU A 194 4.27 -0.28 6.56
N HIS A 195 4.76 -1.49 6.28
CA HIS A 195 4.70 -2.10 4.96
C HIS A 195 3.76 -3.30 5.00
N THR A 196 2.59 -3.17 4.41
CA THR A 196 1.73 -4.34 4.17
C THR A 196 2.30 -5.19 3.05
N ASN A 197 2.35 -6.51 3.23
CA ASN A 197 2.65 -7.44 2.16
C ASN A 197 1.53 -7.44 1.11
N ALA A 198 1.64 -6.54 0.13
CA ALA A 198 0.65 -6.40 -0.93
C ALA A 198 0.49 -7.67 -1.77
N ASN A 199 1.54 -8.49 -1.89
CA ASN A 199 1.43 -9.75 -2.63
C ASN A 199 0.52 -10.72 -1.89
N PHE A 200 0.70 -10.87 -0.56
CA PHE A 200 -0.22 -11.64 0.26
C PHE A 200 -1.63 -11.05 0.17
N ALA A 201 -1.80 -9.74 0.32
CA ALA A 201 -3.13 -9.11 0.34
C ALA A 201 -3.97 -9.20 -0.91
N TYR A 202 -3.33 -9.28 -2.07
CA TYR A 202 -4.02 -9.37 -3.34
C TYR A 202 -3.89 -10.75 -3.98
N ALA A 203 -3.26 -11.71 -3.29
CA ALA A 203 -3.29 -13.11 -3.66
C ALA A 203 -4.66 -13.74 -3.34
N ASP A 204 -4.80 -14.96 -3.83
CA ASP A 204 -5.96 -15.85 -3.75
C ASP A 204 -5.33 -17.25 -3.68
N TYR A 205 -5.00 -17.67 -2.45
CA TYR A 205 -4.12 -18.82 -2.16
C TYR A 205 -4.84 -20.15 -2.48
N ASP A 206 -6.08 -20.28 -2.01
CA ASP A 206 -6.95 -21.43 -2.20
C ASP A 206 -7.66 -21.46 -3.58
N LYS A 207 -7.69 -20.31 -4.28
CA LYS A 207 -8.28 -20.10 -5.63
C LYS A 207 -9.80 -20.13 -5.65
N ASP A 208 -10.44 -19.72 -4.57
CA ASP A 208 -11.89 -19.61 -4.48
C ASP A 208 -12.46 -18.30 -5.08
N THR A 209 -11.57 -17.42 -5.56
CA THR A 209 -11.84 -16.08 -6.14
C THR A 209 -12.08 -14.94 -5.15
N ILE A 210 -11.97 -15.22 -3.86
CA ILE A 210 -11.83 -14.25 -2.79
C ILE A 210 -10.33 -13.90 -2.69
N ARG A 211 -10.02 -12.70 -2.20
CA ARG A 211 -8.61 -12.31 -1.99
C ARG A 211 -8.31 -12.46 -0.52
N ASN A 212 -7.10 -12.89 -0.18
CA ASN A 212 -6.65 -13.14 1.19
C ASN A 212 -7.07 -12.04 2.20
N ARG A 213 -7.02 -10.76 1.80
CA ARG A 213 -7.42 -9.63 2.69
C ARG A 213 -8.91 -9.59 3.07
N TYR A 214 -9.75 -10.35 2.37
CA TYR A 214 -11.20 -10.46 2.54
C TYR A 214 -11.61 -11.92 2.77
N ASP A 215 -10.64 -12.81 2.97
CA ASP A 215 -10.86 -14.23 3.06
C ASP A 215 -10.88 -14.70 4.51
N GLU A 216 -11.84 -15.55 4.85
CA GLU A 216 -11.95 -16.15 6.18
C GLU A 216 -11.32 -17.55 6.25
N ASP A 217 -10.91 -18.13 5.12
CA ASP A 217 -10.35 -19.48 4.98
C ASP A 217 -9.25 -19.45 3.91
N LEU A 218 -8.04 -19.01 4.30
CA LEU A 218 -6.97 -18.64 3.37
C LEU A 218 -6.40 -19.81 2.55
N ASP A 219 -6.37 -21.01 3.12
CA ASP A 219 -5.86 -22.22 2.47
C ASP A 219 -6.98 -23.14 1.94
N GLY A 220 -8.23 -22.87 2.30
CA GLY A 220 -9.43 -23.53 1.78
C GLY A 220 -9.66 -24.90 2.42
N ASP A 221 -9.15 -25.14 3.62
CA ASP A 221 -9.29 -26.41 4.34
C ASP A 221 -10.63 -26.53 5.08
N GLY A 222 -11.38 -25.43 5.19
CA GLY A 222 -12.67 -25.33 5.86
C GLY A 222 -12.60 -24.89 7.33
N ILE A 223 -11.42 -24.53 7.83
CA ILE A 223 -11.17 -23.97 9.16
C ILE A 223 -10.94 -22.47 9.01
N VAL A 224 -11.70 -21.67 9.76
CA VAL A 224 -11.49 -20.21 9.72
C VAL A 224 -10.09 -19.84 10.23
N ASN A 225 -9.46 -18.85 9.61
CA ASN A 225 -8.08 -18.44 9.90
C ASN A 225 -7.79 -18.24 11.39
N SER A 226 -8.72 -17.64 12.14
CA SER A 226 -8.51 -17.42 13.58
C SER A 226 -8.48 -18.71 14.42
N ARG A 227 -8.94 -19.83 13.87
CA ARG A 227 -8.95 -21.18 14.48
C ARG A 227 -7.92 -22.13 13.87
N ASP A 228 -7.30 -21.73 12.77
CA ASP A 228 -6.21 -22.47 12.17
C ASP A 228 -4.89 -22.25 12.93
N ALA A 229 -4.05 -23.28 12.98
CA ALA A 229 -2.69 -23.19 13.48
C ALA A 229 -1.69 -22.71 12.42
N ASP A 230 -1.99 -22.89 11.14
CA ASP A 230 -1.19 -22.57 9.94
C ASP A 230 -2.16 -22.16 8.83
N SER A 231 -2.69 -20.92 8.90
CA SER A 231 -3.85 -20.51 8.09
C SER A 231 -3.57 -20.45 6.60
N ASP A 232 -2.30 -20.39 6.17
CA ASP A 232 -1.94 -20.23 4.76
C ASP A 232 -1.19 -21.44 4.17
N ASP A 233 -1.12 -22.56 4.93
CA ASP A 233 -0.48 -23.85 4.59
C ASP A 233 0.96 -23.69 4.07
N ASP A 234 1.70 -22.73 4.62
CA ASP A 234 3.10 -22.46 4.24
C ASP A 234 4.11 -23.31 5.02
N GLY A 235 3.64 -24.00 6.06
CA GLY A 235 4.40 -24.89 6.92
C GLY A 235 5.03 -24.20 8.14
N LEU A 236 4.74 -22.92 8.37
CA LEU A 236 5.02 -22.19 9.61
C LEU A 236 3.71 -21.97 10.36
N SER A 237 3.74 -22.15 11.68
CA SER A 237 2.55 -21.83 12.46
C SER A 237 2.30 -20.32 12.52
N ASN A 238 1.04 -19.91 12.63
CA ASN A 238 0.61 -18.52 12.82
C ASN A 238 1.36 -17.83 13.98
N ILE A 239 1.77 -18.56 15.03
CA ILE A 239 2.56 -18.03 16.15
C ILE A 239 4.00 -17.71 15.73
N GLU A 240 4.61 -18.58 14.94
CA GLU A 240 5.96 -18.38 14.42
C GLU A 240 5.98 -17.20 13.44
N GLU A 241 5.00 -17.15 12.54
CA GLU A 241 4.82 -16.02 11.63
C GLU A 241 4.57 -14.71 12.35
N PHE A 242 3.68 -14.70 13.35
CA PHE A 242 3.46 -13.54 14.22
C PHE A 242 4.76 -13.05 14.83
N SER A 243 5.60 -13.96 15.33
CA SER A 243 6.88 -13.61 15.94
C SER A 243 7.83 -12.99 14.91
N ILE A 244 7.87 -13.53 13.68
CA ILE A 244 8.64 -12.98 12.56
C ILE A 244 8.13 -11.59 12.17
N ALA A 245 6.81 -11.40 12.09
CA ALA A 245 6.18 -10.12 11.77
C ALA A 245 6.46 -9.06 12.86
N ALA A 246 6.30 -9.44 14.13
CA ALA A 246 6.55 -8.55 15.27
C ALA A 246 8.03 -8.13 15.39
N GLU A 247 8.98 -8.96 14.95
CA GLU A 247 10.40 -8.57 14.89
C GLU A 247 10.70 -7.50 13.81
N LYS A 248 9.88 -7.44 12.74
CA LYS A 248 10.06 -6.43 11.68
C LYS A 248 9.58 -5.04 12.11
N ILE A 249 8.73 -4.93 13.14
CA ILE A 249 8.21 -3.64 13.60
C ILE A 249 9.16 -3.00 14.59
N ARG A 250 9.82 -1.93 14.14
CA ARG A 250 10.63 -1.04 14.98
C ARG A 250 10.69 0.35 14.35
N ASP A 251 10.62 1.37 15.18
CA ASP A 251 10.83 2.78 14.82
C ASP A 251 9.86 3.28 13.73
N ILE A 252 8.66 2.71 13.68
CA ILE A 252 7.61 3.14 12.76
C ILE A 252 6.94 4.41 13.28
N TRP A 253 6.67 5.38 12.43
CA TRP A 253 6.04 6.63 12.87
C TRP A 253 4.58 6.46 13.29
N PHE A 254 4.24 7.14 14.38
CA PHE A 254 2.89 7.15 14.94
C PHE A 254 1.95 8.04 14.13
N ASP A 255 0.72 7.59 13.86
CA ASP A 255 -0.32 8.43 13.28
C ASP A 255 -0.92 9.38 14.33
N PRO A 256 -0.62 10.70 14.29
CA PRO A 256 -1.16 11.65 15.27
C PRO A 256 -2.67 11.90 15.09
N SER A 257 -3.24 11.50 13.95
CA SER A 257 -4.65 11.68 13.62
C SER A 257 -5.52 10.55 14.12
N ASP A 258 -4.93 9.41 14.54
CA ASP A 258 -5.67 8.24 15.00
C ASP A 258 -6.69 7.80 13.93
N GLY A 259 -6.24 7.80 12.66
CA GLY A 259 -7.05 7.54 11.47
C GLY A 259 -7.88 8.72 10.95
N LYS A 260 -8.25 9.70 11.78
CA LYS A 260 -9.38 10.64 11.49
C LYS A 260 -9.14 11.68 10.38
N TRP A 261 -7.90 11.97 9.98
CA TRP A 261 -7.59 13.05 9.01
C TRP A 261 -7.60 12.56 7.56
N LEU A 262 -8.79 12.20 7.06
CA LEU A 262 -8.97 11.60 5.72
C LEU A 262 -8.06 10.36 5.53
N GLU A 263 -7.68 9.71 6.63
CA GLU A 263 -6.74 8.58 6.70
C GLU A 263 -5.39 8.85 6.02
N ILE A 264 -4.99 10.11 5.80
CA ILE A 264 -3.75 10.40 5.07
C ILE A 264 -2.53 9.78 5.76
N PRO A 265 -2.33 9.94 7.09
CA PRO A 265 -1.17 9.33 7.73
C PRO A 265 -1.23 7.79 7.70
N ALA A 266 -2.39 7.19 8.00
CA ALA A 266 -2.60 5.74 7.90
C ALA A 266 -2.28 5.20 6.50
N ARG A 267 -2.74 5.89 5.44
CA ARG A 267 -2.45 5.57 4.03
C ARG A 267 -0.99 5.75 3.63
N LEU A 268 -0.25 6.57 4.37
CA LEU A 268 1.20 6.72 4.22
C LEU A 268 1.98 5.68 5.05
N GLY A 269 1.30 4.79 5.78
CA GLY A 269 1.90 3.75 6.61
C GLY A 269 2.29 4.23 8.01
N PHE A 270 1.77 5.36 8.47
CA PHE A 270 1.89 5.73 9.88
C PHE A 270 0.96 4.81 10.69
N ALA A 271 1.44 4.36 11.85
CA ALA A 271 0.73 3.38 12.66
C ALA A 271 -0.05 4.06 13.78
N SER A 272 -1.36 3.82 13.85
CA SER A 272 -2.12 4.00 15.08
C SER A 272 -1.90 2.82 16.03
N VAL A 273 -2.52 2.90 17.21
CA VAL A 273 -2.39 1.88 18.26
C VAL A 273 -2.92 0.52 17.81
N VAL A 274 -3.99 0.50 17.00
CA VAL A 274 -4.61 -0.75 16.52
C VAL A 274 -3.99 -1.21 15.20
N ASP A 275 -3.50 -0.30 14.35
CA ASP A 275 -2.87 -0.69 13.07
C ASP A 275 -1.71 -1.66 13.26
N VAL A 276 -0.93 -1.48 14.33
CA VAL A 276 0.17 -2.40 14.67
C VAL A 276 -0.36 -3.80 14.94
N VAL A 277 -1.43 -3.92 15.73
CA VAL A 277 -2.06 -5.19 16.07
C VAL A 277 -2.62 -5.83 14.80
N ALA A 278 -3.47 -5.12 14.07
CA ALA A 278 -4.04 -5.61 12.82
C ALA A 278 -2.95 -6.07 11.84
N HIS A 279 -1.87 -5.30 11.70
CA HIS A 279 -0.79 -5.62 10.78
C HIS A 279 -0.01 -6.89 11.17
N VAL A 280 0.36 -7.09 12.44
CA VAL A 280 1.12 -8.30 12.82
C VAL A 280 0.28 -9.57 12.74
N TYR A 281 -1.02 -9.48 12.98
CA TYR A 281 -1.96 -10.60 12.82
C TYR A 281 -2.21 -10.92 11.36
N TYR A 282 -2.32 -9.87 10.55
CA TYR A 282 -2.44 -9.99 9.10
C TYR A 282 -1.25 -10.70 8.45
N GLU A 283 -0.03 -10.35 8.85
CA GLU A 283 1.21 -11.01 8.39
C GLU A 283 1.42 -12.40 9.00
N ALA A 284 0.51 -12.86 9.87
CA ALA A 284 0.54 -14.16 10.53
C ALA A 284 -0.65 -15.04 10.12
N GLY A 285 -1.19 -14.82 8.92
CA GLY A 285 -2.30 -15.60 8.40
C GLY A 285 -3.67 -15.31 9.05
N VAL A 286 -3.83 -14.30 9.90
CA VAL A 286 -5.10 -14.02 10.61
C VAL A 286 -5.59 -12.59 10.34
N PRO A 287 -6.10 -12.29 9.14
CA PRO A 287 -6.64 -10.97 8.82
C PRO A 287 -7.89 -10.66 9.66
N LEU A 288 -7.85 -9.58 10.46
CA LEU A 288 -8.94 -9.25 11.38
C LEU A 288 -10.25 -8.86 10.68
N PHE A 289 -10.17 -8.15 9.54
CA PHE A 289 -11.34 -7.66 8.83
C PHE A 289 -12.35 -8.75 8.43
N PRO A 290 -11.98 -9.80 7.67
CA PRO A 290 -12.91 -10.85 7.27
C PRO A 290 -13.50 -11.60 8.47
N GLU A 291 -12.67 -11.93 9.46
CA GLU A 291 -13.09 -12.59 10.71
C GLU A 291 -14.15 -11.78 11.47
N MET A 292 -13.89 -10.48 11.67
CA MET A 292 -14.81 -9.58 12.35
C MET A 292 -16.06 -9.32 11.52
N GLN A 293 -15.95 -9.29 10.19
CA GLN A 293 -17.08 -9.07 9.29
C GLN A 293 -18.04 -10.27 9.34
N ALA A 294 -17.51 -11.49 9.31
CA ALA A 294 -18.28 -12.71 9.42
C ALA A 294 -19.05 -12.75 10.76
N ASP A 295 -18.37 -12.46 11.88
CA ASP A 295 -19.00 -12.38 13.20
C ASP A 295 -20.07 -11.29 13.26
N PHE A 296 -19.80 -10.09 12.73
CA PHE A 296 -20.77 -8.98 12.72
C PHE A 296 -22.09 -9.33 12.03
N PHE A 297 -22.04 -10.13 10.95
CA PHE A 297 -23.25 -10.58 10.26
C PHE A 297 -24.04 -11.65 11.03
N VAL A 298 -23.39 -12.36 11.97
CA VAL A 298 -24.05 -13.26 12.92
C VAL A 298 -24.60 -12.50 14.12
N THR A 299 -23.80 -11.60 14.70
CA THR A 299 -24.14 -10.77 15.84
C THR A 299 -23.49 -9.39 15.76
N SER A 300 -24.32 -8.35 15.67
CA SER A 300 -23.84 -6.97 15.64
C SER A 300 -23.76 -6.32 17.04
N GLU A 301 -24.03 -7.06 18.11
CA GLU A 301 -24.01 -6.53 19.48
C GLU A 301 -22.58 -6.09 19.87
N GLY A 302 -22.42 -5.01 20.64
CA GLY A 302 -21.11 -4.53 21.09
C GLY A 302 -20.24 -3.82 20.05
N TYR A 303 -20.45 -4.05 18.75
CA TYR A 303 -19.79 -3.29 17.69
C TYR A 303 -20.25 -1.83 17.66
N ILE A 304 -19.30 -0.90 17.52
CA ILE A 304 -19.55 0.55 17.47
C ILE A 304 -19.67 1.08 16.03
N SER A 305 -19.19 0.32 15.05
CA SER A 305 -19.28 0.65 13.62
C SER A 305 -19.49 -0.61 12.77
N PRO A 306 -20.15 -0.50 11.60
CA PRO A 306 -20.35 -1.63 10.69
C PRO A 306 -19.14 -1.86 9.76
N PRO A 307 -19.07 -3.00 9.04
CA PRO A 307 -17.99 -3.30 8.07
C PRO A 307 -17.84 -2.31 6.91
N THR A 308 -18.81 -1.40 6.70
CA THR A 308 -18.70 -0.32 5.71
C THR A 308 -17.89 0.88 6.21
N ASP A 309 -17.60 0.93 7.51
CA ASP A 309 -16.76 1.97 8.11
C ASP A 309 -15.27 1.62 7.93
N ALA A 310 -14.45 2.60 7.56
CA ALA A 310 -13.02 2.40 7.36
C ALA A 310 -12.27 2.07 8.67
N TYR A 311 -12.87 2.33 9.83
CA TYR A 311 -12.31 2.01 11.14
C TYR A 311 -12.85 0.71 11.73
N PHE A 312 -13.52 -0.12 10.93
CA PHE A 312 -14.20 -1.31 11.44
C PHE A 312 -13.24 -2.29 12.13
N ASP A 313 -12.14 -2.64 11.46
CA ASP A 313 -11.09 -3.58 11.91
C ASP A 313 -9.93 -2.90 12.67
N THR A 314 -9.96 -1.57 12.75
CA THR A 314 -8.97 -0.76 13.50
C THR A 314 -9.57 -0.10 14.74
N SER A 315 -10.82 -0.44 15.10
CA SER A 315 -11.46 0.01 16.35
C SER A 315 -11.15 -0.96 17.49
N VAL A 316 -10.59 -0.43 18.60
CA VAL A 316 -10.38 -1.20 19.83
C VAL A 316 -11.67 -1.87 20.31
N GLN A 317 -12.78 -1.14 20.28
CA GLN A 317 -14.07 -1.64 20.77
C GLN A 317 -14.62 -2.75 19.88
N ASN A 318 -14.52 -2.62 18.55
CA ASN A 318 -14.96 -3.69 17.64
C ASN A 318 -14.12 -4.94 17.79
N VAL A 319 -12.79 -4.80 17.94
CA VAL A 319 -11.90 -5.95 18.21
C VAL A 319 -12.27 -6.61 19.54
N GLN A 320 -12.55 -5.84 20.60
CA GLN A 320 -13.03 -6.40 21.87
C GLN A 320 -14.38 -7.10 21.75
N ALA A 321 -15.34 -6.55 20.99
CA ALA A 321 -16.64 -7.16 20.76
C ALA A 321 -16.52 -8.52 20.08
N TRP A 322 -15.75 -8.58 18.99
CA TRP A 322 -15.44 -9.81 18.27
C TRP A 322 -14.77 -10.87 19.17
N LEU A 323 -13.76 -10.46 19.94
CA LEU A 323 -13.08 -11.35 20.90
C LEU A 323 -14.04 -11.86 21.98
N ALA A 324 -15.00 -11.05 22.42
CA ALA A 324 -16.00 -11.47 23.39
C ALA A 324 -16.94 -12.53 22.79
N HIS A 325 -17.46 -12.30 21.58
CA HIS A 325 -18.34 -13.25 20.87
C HIS A 325 -17.68 -14.59 20.58
N THR A 326 -16.40 -14.58 20.24
CA THR A 326 -15.60 -15.79 19.96
C THR A 326 -15.01 -16.44 21.22
N HIS A 327 -15.35 -15.92 22.40
CA HIS A 327 -14.86 -16.38 23.70
C HIS A 327 -13.34 -16.35 23.86
N ARG A 328 -12.71 -15.37 23.22
CA ARG A 328 -11.25 -15.12 23.22
C ARG A 328 -10.87 -13.90 24.05
N LEU A 329 -11.84 -13.21 24.66
CA LEU A 329 -11.62 -12.11 25.59
C LEU A 329 -11.54 -12.62 27.04
N LEU A 330 -10.35 -12.55 27.63
CA LEU A 330 -10.04 -12.95 28.99
C LEU A 330 -10.03 -11.74 29.94
N PRO A 331 -10.19 -11.96 31.27
CA PRO A 331 -10.05 -10.92 32.27
C PRO A 331 -8.68 -10.21 32.24
N GLY A 332 -8.64 -8.92 32.56
CA GLY A 332 -7.40 -8.13 32.55
C GLY A 332 -6.33 -8.56 33.56
N ASP A 333 -6.71 -9.29 34.61
CA ASP A 333 -5.80 -9.85 35.63
C ASP A 333 -5.22 -11.23 35.24
N THR A 334 -5.38 -11.65 33.99
CA THR A 334 -4.80 -12.88 33.43
C THR A 334 -3.29 -12.90 33.63
N ARG A 335 -2.79 -13.91 34.37
CA ARG A 335 -1.36 -14.04 34.72
C ARG A 335 -0.54 -14.88 33.74
N ASP A 336 -1.17 -15.79 33.02
CA ASP A 336 -0.54 -16.65 32.01
C ASP A 336 -0.58 -15.96 30.65
N LEU A 337 0.14 -14.85 30.51
CA LEU A 337 0.26 -14.14 29.24
C LEU A 337 1.07 -14.98 28.24
N LYS A 338 0.67 -14.92 26.97
CA LYS A 338 1.29 -15.64 25.85
C LYS A 338 1.70 -14.68 24.73
N VAL A 339 2.68 -15.10 23.92
CA VAL A 339 3.07 -14.34 22.72
C VAL A 339 1.87 -14.23 21.79
N GLY A 340 1.58 -13.03 21.30
CA GLY A 340 0.38 -12.72 20.53
C GLY A 340 -0.78 -12.20 21.38
N ASP A 341 -0.83 -12.40 22.70
CA ASP A 341 -1.95 -11.88 23.50
C ASP A 341 -2.09 -10.35 23.33
N ILE A 342 -3.30 -9.87 23.07
CA ILE A 342 -3.63 -8.44 22.92
C ILE A 342 -4.05 -7.89 24.28
N LEU A 343 -3.33 -6.91 24.79
CA LEU A 343 -3.62 -6.25 26.06
C LEU A 343 -4.43 -4.98 25.81
N PHE A 344 -5.58 -4.86 26.46
CA PHE A 344 -6.47 -3.71 26.37
C PHE A 344 -6.38 -2.85 27.62
N PHE A 345 -6.04 -1.56 27.45
CA PHE A 345 -5.90 -0.61 28.54
C PHE A 345 -6.98 0.48 28.44
N ASN A 346 -7.50 0.92 29.58
CA ASN A 346 -8.69 1.77 29.64
C ASN A 346 -8.58 2.92 30.68
N ALA A 347 -7.37 3.25 31.15
CA ALA A 347 -7.19 4.29 32.16
C ALA A 347 -7.23 5.72 31.60
N SER A 348 -7.11 5.90 30.29
CA SER A 348 -7.11 7.21 29.63
C SER A 348 -8.46 7.49 28.93
N ALA A 349 -8.72 8.75 28.53
CA ALA A 349 -9.90 9.12 27.74
C ALA A 349 -9.96 8.46 26.34
N LYS A 350 -8.93 7.70 25.96
CA LYS A 350 -8.84 6.88 24.75
C LYS A 350 -8.41 5.46 25.13
N ALA A 351 -9.03 4.46 24.53
CA ALA A 351 -8.61 3.08 24.69
C ALA A 351 -7.23 2.87 24.05
N HIS A 352 -6.33 2.18 24.74
CA HIS A 352 -4.98 1.85 24.26
C HIS A 352 -4.83 0.33 24.15
N VAL A 353 -4.06 -0.14 23.18
CA VAL A 353 -3.79 -1.57 22.98
C VAL A 353 -2.32 -1.81 22.73
N ALA A 354 -1.85 -2.98 23.14
CA ALA A 354 -0.52 -3.46 22.84
C ALA A 354 -0.57 -4.97 22.70
N VAL A 355 0.36 -5.56 21.95
CA VAL A 355 0.41 -7.02 21.78
C VAL A 355 1.68 -7.59 22.41
N VAL A 356 1.59 -8.75 23.04
CA VAL A 356 2.75 -9.41 23.65
C VAL A 356 3.65 -9.93 22.54
N LYS A 357 4.81 -9.27 22.35
CA LYS A 357 5.81 -9.67 21.36
C LYS A 357 6.68 -10.81 21.88
N GLN A 358 7.10 -10.73 23.14
CA GLN A 358 8.07 -11.66 23.70
C GLN A 358 7.88 -11.82 25.20
N LEU A 359 8.06 -13.05 25.67
CA LEU A 359 8.16 -13.39 27.08
C LEU A 359 9.59 -13.82 27.37
N SER A 360 10.30 -13.07 28.20
CA SER A 360 11.68 -13.39 28.60
C SER A 360 11.76 -13.54 30.11
N SER A 361 12.43 -14.61 30.58
CA SER A 361 12.73 -14.80 32.00
C SER A 361 13.60 -13.68 32.57
N ASP A 362 14.43 -13.07 31.72
CA ASP A 362 15.48 -12.13 32.15
C ASP A 362 15.11 -10.67 31.84
N ALA A 363 14.41 -10.44 30.72
CA ALA A 363 14.01 -9.10 30.26
C ALA A 363 12.55 -8.74 30.58
N GLY A 364 11.78 -9.67 31.15
CA GLY A 364 10.36 -9.49 31.41
C GLY A 364 9.49 -9.64 30.15
N ILE A 365 8.28 -9.09 30.22
CA ILE A 365 7.32 -9.11 29.10
C ILE A 365 7.61 -7.90 28.21
N VAL A 366 7.85 -8.15 26.93
CA VAL A 366 8.00 -7.12 25.90
C VAL A 366 6.70 -7.05 25.11
N LEU A 367 6.12 -5.87 25.08
CA LEU A 367 4.96 -5.54 24.27
C LEU A 367 5.41 -4.87 22.97
N LEU A 368 4.56 -4.93 21.97
CA LEU A 368 4.62 -4.13 20.77
C LEU A 368 3.41 -3.21 20.77
N GLU A 369 3.64 -1.90 20.72
CA GLU A 369 2.60 -0.87 20.72
C GLU A 369 2.98 0.27 19.79
N ALA A 370 2.01 1.12 19.43
CA ALA A 370 2.27 2.44 18.86
C ALA A 370 1.93 3.53 19.86
N HIS A 371 2.82 4.52 20.02
CA HIS A 371 2.56 5.68 20.87
C HIS A 371 3.20 6.96 20.30
N SER A 372 2.61 8.12 20.57
CA SER A 372 3.05 9.41 20.00
C SER A 372 4.48 9.81 20.37
N SER A 373 5.04 9.27 21.45
CA SER A 373 6.39 9.62 21.91
C SER A 373 7.52 8.82 21.25
N HIS A 374 7.23 7.63 20.73
CA HIS A 374 8.26 6.71 20.22
C HIS A 374 7.86 5.93 18.97
N GLY A 375 6.67 6.17 18.41
CA GLY A 375 6.20 5.41 17.27
C GLY A 375 5.77 3.99 17.65
N ALA A 376 5.68 3.10 16.65
CA ALA A 376 5.50 1.68 16.88
C ALA A 376 6.83 0.97 17.08
N SER A 377 7.03 0.46 18.29
CA SER A 377 8.28 -0.17 18.73
C SER A 377 8.05 -1.15 19.87
N PRO A 378 8.97 -2.11 20.07
CA PRO A 378 8.97 -2.95 21.27
C PRO A 378 9.23 -2.11 22.53
N ILE A 379 8.41 -2.34 23.56
CA ILE A 379 8.45 -1.63 24.83
C ILE A 379 8.25 -2.62 25.98
N LEU A 380 8.78 -2.31 27.18
CA LEU A 380 8.56 -3.17 28.34
C LEU A 380 7.14 -3.02 28.87
N TYR A 381 6.50 -4.15 29.23
CA TYR A 381 5.17 -4.20 29.83
C TYR A 381 5.02 -3.25 31.01
N GLU A 382 6.01 -3.20 31.89
CA GLU A 382 5.98 -2.33 33.07
C GLU A 382 5.99 -0.84 32.73
N ASP A 383 6.56 -0.44 31.59
CA ASP A 383 6.58 0.97 31.18
C ASP A 383 5.23 1.38 30.57
N VAL A 384 4.59 0.48 29.81
CA VAL A 384 3.21 0.67 29.35
C VAL A 384 2.26 0.71 30.55
N ARG A 385 2.41 -0.23 31.49
CA ARG A 385 1.57 -0.30 32.69
C ARG A 385 1.66 0.95 33.57
N LYS A 386 2.86 1.54 33.74
CA LYS A 386 3.00 2.82 34.45
C LYS A 386 2.26 3.96 33.77
N ARG A 387 2.13 3.92 32.44
CA ARG A 387 1.51 4.97 31.63
C ARG A 387 0.00 4.78 31.51
N GLU A 388 -0.43 3.56 31.21
CA GLU A 388 -1.82 3.21 30.85
C GLU A 388 -2.59 2.48 31.96
N GLY A 389 -1.94 2.14 33.08
CA GLY A 389 -2.52 1.33 34.15
C GLY A 389 -2.47 -0.17 33.89
N ASP A 390 -3.19 -0.93 34.71
CA ASP A 390 -3.35 -2.38 34.51
C ASP A 390 -4.25 -2.68 33.29
N PRO A 391 -3.98 -3.76 32.54
CA PRO A 391 -4.89 -4.23 31.50
C PRO A 391 -6.29 -4.47 32.06
N THR A 392 -7.29 -4.10 31.29
CA THR A 392 -8.72 -4.33 31.59
C THR A 392 -9.24 -5.63 30.98
N ALA A 393 -8.63 -6.08 29.90
CA ALA A 393 -8.91 -7.36 29.25
C ALA A 393 -7.69 -7.86 28.47
N VAL A 394 -7.68 -9.15 28.15
CA VAL A 394 -6.65 -9.81 27.33
C VAL A 394 -7.32 -10.58 26.20
N GLY A 395 -6.98 -10.27 24.95
CA GLY A 395 -7.44 -11.01 23.76
C GLY A 395 -6.49 -12.12 23.39
N ARG A 396 -6.99 -13.35 23.19
CA ARG A 396 -6.20 -14.53 22.83
C ARG A 396 -6.64 -15.15 21.50
N LEU A 397 -5.94 -14.78 20.43
CA LEU A 397 -6.26 -15.20 19.07
C LEU A 397 -5.46 -16.44 18.63
N LEU A 398 -4.13 -16.41 18.75
CA LEU A 398 -3.25 -17.45 18.20
C LEU A 398 -3.24 -18.78 18.97
N TYR A 399 -4.13 -18.96 19.94
CA TYR A 399 -4.20 -20.17 20.75
C TYR A 399 -5.62 -20.73 20.74
N PRO A 400 -5.78 -22.05 20.91
CA PRO A 400 -7.10 -22.68 21.01
C PRO A 400 -7.93 -22.05 22.12
N VAL A 401 -9.22 -21.90 21.86
CA VAL A 401 -10.19 -21.47 22.87
C VAL A 401 -10.30 -22.60 23.91
N LEU A 402 -10.16 -22.27 25.20
CA LEU A 402 -10.09 -23.27 26.30
C LEU A 402 -11.42 -24.01 26.58
N PHE A 403 -12.39 -24.00 25.67
CA PHE A 403 -13.61 -24.80 25.80
C PHE A 403 -13.41 -26.18 25.17
N ASP A 404 -12.64 -27.04 25.83
CA ASP A 404 -12.72 -28.48 25.58
C ASP A 404 -12.15 -29.31 26.73
N VAL A 405 -12.80 -29.21 27.90
CA VAL A 405 -12.91 -30.38 28.81
C VAL A 405 -14.27 -30.35 29.50
N GLN A 406 -15.33 -30.70 28.76
CA GLN A 406 -16.47 -31.42 29.33
C GLN A 406 -16.78 -32.62 28.44
N TYR A 407 -16.08 -33.72 28.71
CA TYR A 407 -16.53 -35.06 28.36
C TYR A 407 -17.46 -35.59 29.44
#